data_AF-A0A0L0BU01-F1
#
_entry.id   AF-A0A0L0BU01-F1
#
_cell.length_a   1.000
_cell.length_b   1.000
_cell.length_c   1.000
_cell.angle_alpha   90.00
_cell.angle_beta   90.00
_cell.angle_gamma   90.00
#
_symmetry.space_group_name_H-M   'P 1'
#
loop_
_entity.id
_entity.type
_entity.pdbx_description
1 polymer ?
#
loop_
_entity_poly.entity_id
_entity_poly.type
_entity_poly.pdbx_seq_one_letter_code
_entity_poly.pdbx_strand_id
1 'polypeptide(L)' 'MKLLALFLAMAIFILPLISAFPKGRDCEVHNCELQDYKPICGTDDKGDTKTFTNYCILKTENCLRNQNYQKTADGECP' A
#
# COMPACT_ATOMS: atom_id res chain seq x y z
N MET A 1 -36.68 -3.76 29.64
CA MET A 1 -35.45 -4.06 30.43
C MET A 1 -34.66 -5.24 29.85
N LYS A 2 -35.25 -6.44 29.66
CA LYS A 2 -34.54 -7.61 29.08
C LYS A 2 -34.08 -7.40 27.62
N LEU A 3 -34.91 -6.77 26.78
CA LEU A 3 -34.55 -6.46 25.40
C LEU A 3 -33.32 -5.52 25.31
N LEU A 4 -33.23 -4.54 26.20
CA LEU A 4 -32.13 -3.58 26.26
C LEU A 4 -30.79 -4.26 26.61
N ALA A 5 -30.82 -5.22 27.55
CA ALA A 5 -29.66 -6.02 27.91
C ALA A 5 -29.17 -6.91 26.76
N LEU A 6 -30.09 -7.40 25.92
CA LEU A 6 -29.80 -8.21 24.74
C LEU A 6 -29.09 -7.39 23.65
N PHE A 7 -29.55 -6.17 23.39
CA PHE A 7 -28.88 -5.26 22.46
C PHE A 7 -27.47 -4.84 22.92
N LEU A 8 -27.30 -4.57 24.22
CA LEU A 8 -26.00 -4.23 24.80
C LEU A 8 -25.03 -5.42 24.72
N ALA A 9 -25.48 -6.64 25.01
CA ALA A 9 -24.66 -7.85 24.91
C ALA A 9 -24.23 -8.13 23.47
N MET A 10 -25.11 -7.95 22.48
CA MET A 10 -24.75 -8.07 21.06
C MET A 10 -23.71 -7.02 20.65
N ALA A 11 -23.88 -5.76 21.03
CA ALA A 11 -22.91 -4.72 20.72
C ALA A 11 -21.51 -5.06 21.28
N ILE A 12 -21.43 -5.52 22.54
CA ILE A 12 -20.16 -5.94 23.18
C ILE A 12 -19.49 -7.09 22.42
N PHE A 13 -20.26 -8.02 21.86
CA PHE A 13 -19.74 -9.16 21.10
C PHE A 13 -19.33 -8.80 19.66
N ILE A 14 -19.98 -7.80 19.06
CA ILE A 14 -19.75 -7.39 17.66
C ILE A 14 -18.66 -6.32 17.55
N LEU A 15 -18.51 -5.43 18.55
CA LEU A 15 -17.46 -4.41 18.61
C LEU A 15 -16.02 -4.92 18.37
N PRO A 16 -15.56 -6.04 18.96
CA PRO A 16 -14.20 -6.54 18.71
C PRO A 16 -14.00 -7.00 17.26
N LEU A 17 -15.05 -7.45 16.56
CA LEU A 17 -14.96 -7.85 15.14
C LEU A 17 -14.65 -6.65 14.23
N ILE A 18 -15.12 -5.46 14.60
CA ILE A 18 -14.87 -4.22 13.84
C ILE A 18 -13.41 -3.77 13.99
N SER A 19 -12.78 -4.04 15.13
CA SER A 19 -11.37 -3.68 15.37
C SER A 19 -10.36 -4.56 14.62
N ALA A 20 -10.79 -5.69 14.06
CA ALA A 20 -9.94 -6.61 13.31
C ALA A 20 -9.79 -6.24 11.83
N PHE A 21 -10.52 -5.22 11.34
CA PHE A 21 -10.34 -4.76 9.97
C PHE A 21 -9.01 -4.00 9.86
N PRO A 22 -8.08 -4.44 8.99
CA PRO A 22 -6.88 -3.67 8.74
C PRO A 22 -7.31 -2.31 8.17
N LYS A 23 -6.98 -1.22 8.88
CA LYS A 23 -7.09 0.12 8.32
C LYS A 23 -6.25 0.13 7.04
N GLY A 24 -6.89 0.47 5.92
CA GLY A 24 -6.17 0.62 4.64
C GLY A 24 -4.96 1.53 4.83
N ARG A 25 -3.85 1.22 4.16
CA ARG A 25 -2.67 2.09 4.18
C ARG A 25 -3.05 3.42 3.54
N ASP A 26 -2.84 4.51 4.28
CA ASP A 26 -2.96 5.85 3.72
C ASP A 26 -1.72 6.09 2.86
N CYS A 27 -1.93 6.09 1.54
CA CYS A 27 -0.87 6.31 0.58
C CYS A 27 -0.83 7.79 0.23
N GLU A 28 0.24 8.47 0.63
CA GLU A 28 0.51 9.80 0.14
C GLU A 28 0.95 9.71 -1.33
N VAL A 29 -0.03 9.70 -2.23
CA VAL A 29 0.21 9.70 -3.67
C VAL A 29 0.71 11.09 -4.05
N HIS A 30 2.01 11.21 -4.26
CA HIS A 30 2.57 12.41 -4.87
C HIS A 30 2.11 12.52 -6.32
N ASN A 31 1.85 13.75 -6.78
CA ASN A 31 1.64 14.04 -8.20
C ASN A 31 2.95 13.78 -8.95
N CYS A 32 3.14 12.54 -9.36
CA CYS A 32 4.30 12.15 -10.15
C CYS A 32 4.13 12.65 -11.58
N GLU A 33 5.09 13.44 -12.06
CA GLU A 33 5.12 13.86 -13.45
C GLU A 33 5.48 12.65 -14.33
N LEU A 34 4.53 12.23 -15.17
CA LEU A 34 4.72 11.10 -16.10
C LEU A 34 5.62 11.44 -17.28
N GLN A 35 5.79 12.74 -17.56
CA GLN A 35 6.63 13.24 -18.66
C GLN A 35 8.11 13.32 -18.26
N ASP A 36 8.43 13.36 -16.95
CA ASP A 36 9.80 13.28 -16.46
C ASP A 36 10.29 11.82 -16.53
N TYR A 37 10.68 11.42 -17.74
CA TYR A 37 11.24 10.10 -18.00
C TYR A 37 12.70 10.06 -17.56
N LYS A 38 12.93 9.52 -16.36
CA LYS A 38 14.22 9.24 -15.75
C LYS A 38 14.18 7.80 -15.24
N PRO A 39 14.33 6.81 -16.14
CA PRO A 39 14.06 5.43 -15.82
C PRO A 39 14.98 4.95 -14.70
N ILE A 40 14.43 4.09 -13.84
CA ILE A 40 15.19 3.41 -12.80
C ILE A 40 14.83 1.92 -12.79
N CYS A 41 15.79 1.09 -12.40
CA CYS A 41 15.54 -0.32 -12.14
C CYS A 41 15.20 -0.48 -10.66
N GLY A 42 14.04 -1.08 -10.39
CA GLY A 42 13.62 -1.48 -9.06
C GLY A 42 13.69 -2.99 -8.90
N THR A 43 14.15 -3.47 -7.74
CA THR A 43 14.17 -4.89 -7.39
C THR A 43 13.36 -5.13 -6.13
N ASP A 44 12.47 -6.11 -6.14
CA ASP A 44 11.70 -6.50 -4.95
C ASP A 44 12.51 -7.43 -4.00
N ASP A 45 11.88 -7.89 -2.93
CA ASP A 45 12.52 -8.79 -1.97
C ASP A 45 12.78 -10.21 -2.48
N LYS A 46 12.15 -10.61 -3.60
CA LYS A 46 12.35 -11.90 -4.26
C LYS A 46 13.46 -11.83 -5.32
N GLY A 47 13.92 -10.63 -5.65
CA GLY A 47 14.90 -10.40 -6.70
C GLY A 47 14.26 -10.14 -8.07
N ASP A 48 12.94 -10.02 -8.16
CA ASP A 48 12.26 -9.67 -9.40
C ASP A 48 12.55 -8.19 -9.72
N THR A 49 12.97 -7.93 -10.95
CA THR A 49 13.33 -6.59 -11.41
C THR A 49 12.26 -5.99 -12.30
N LYS A 50 11.99 -4.70 -12.13
CA LYS A 50 11.06 -3.94 -12.96
C LYS A 50 11.57 -2.52 -13.21
N THR A 51 11.46 -2.06 -14.45
CA THR A 51 11.73 -0.67 -14.83
C THR A 51 10.57 0.23 -14.42
N PHE A 52 10.89 1.36 -13.78
CA PHE A 52 9.94 2.42 -13.45
C PHE A 52 10.32 3.70 -14.18
N THR A 53 9.33 4.43 -14.72
CA THR A 53 9.51 5.70 -15.45
C THR A 53 10.35 6.71 -14.67
N ASN A 54 10.15 6.76 -13.36
CA ASN A 54 10.96 7.53 -12.41
C ASN A 54 10.74 7.02 -10.97
N TYR A 55 11.52 7.58 -10.05
CA TYR A 55 11.50 7.20 -8.63
C TYR A 55 10.18 7.52 -7.91
N CYS A 56 9.46 8.57 -8.33
CA CYS A 56 8.16 8.90 -7.76
C CYS A 56 7.15 7.78 -8.05
N ILE A 57 7.11 7.30 -9.30
CA ILE A 57 6.22 6.21 -9.70
C ILE A 57 6.54 4.92 -8.94
N LEU A 58 7.82 4.59 -8.75
CA LEU A 58 8.22 3.43 -7.92
C LEU A 58 7.63 3.50 -6.51
N LYS A 59 7.76 4.65 -5.83
CA LYS A 59 7.21 4.84 -4.47
C LYS A 59 5.69 4.72 -4.44
N THR A 60 5.02 5.37 -5.38
CA THR A 60 3.56 5.34 -5.50
C THR A 60 3.08 3.91 -5.74
N GLU A 61 3.74 3.16 -6.63
CA GLU A 61 3.39 1.78 -6.91
C GLU A 61 3.58 0.88 -5.68
N ASN A 62 4.71 1.00 -4.97
CA ASN A 62 4.95 0.28 -3.72
C ASN A 62 3.83 0.51 -2.70
N CYS A 63 3.39 1.76 -2.54
CA CYS A 63 2.32 2.06 -1.62
C CYS A 63 1.00 1.44 -2.10
N LEU A 64 0.54 1.79 -3.31
CA LEU A 64 -0.78 1.40 -3.82
C LEU A 64 -0.93 -0.11 -4.01
N ARG A 65 0.14 -0.81 -4.39
CA ARG A 65 0.11 -2.24 -4.73
C ARG A 65 0.63 -3.15 -3.63
N ASN A 66 1.02 -2.60 -2.48
CA ASN A 66 1.69 -3.36 -1.42
C ASN A 66 2.94 -4.10 -1.91
N GLN A 67 3.75 -3.36 -2.66
CA GLN A 67 5.05 -3.83 -3.15
C GLN A 67 6.17 -3.12 -2.39
N ASN A 68 7.38 -3.65 -2.56
CA ASN A 68 8.56 -3.25 -1.81
C ASN A 68 9.80 -3.11 -2.72
N TYR A 69 9.61 -2.75 -3.99
CA TYR A 69 10.70 -2.49 -4.92
C TYR A 69 11.65 -1.43 -4.36
N GLN A 70 12.95 -1.72 -4.35
CA GLN A 70 14.00 -0.77 -4.03
C GLN A 70 14.70 -0.36 -5.31
N LYS A 71 15.01 0.94 -5.45
CA LYS A 71 15.85 1.40 -6.56
C LYS A 71 17.22 0.73 -6.44
N THR A 72 17.60 -0.07 -7.42
CA THR A 72 18.88 -0.77 -7.47
C THR A 72 19.83 -0.18 -8.52
N ALA A 73 19.30 0.44 -9.58
CA ALA A 73 20.09 1.14 -10.58
C ALA A 73 19.36 2.36 -11.17
N ASP A 74 20.16 3.30 -11.71
CA ASP A 74 19.68 4.29 -12.67
C ASP A 74 19.61 3.66 -14.07
N GLY A 75 18.61 4.05 -14.86
CA GLY A 75 18.32 3.44 -16.17
C GLY A 75 17.29 2.31 -16.08
N GLU A 76 17.01 1.70 -17.22
CA GLU A 76 16.12 0.54 -17.30
C GLU A 76 16.78 -0.71 -16.70
N CYS A 77 15.96 -1.69 -16.29
CA CYS A 77 16.49 -3.00 -15.91
C CYS A 77 17.10 -3.74 -17.12
N PRO A 78 18.07 -4.65 -16.89
CA PRO A 78 18.66 -5.49 -17.94
C PRO A 78 17.67 -6.37 -18.70
#